data_AF-W1V369-F1
#
_entry.id   AF-W1V369-F1
#
_cell.length_a   1.000
_cell.length_b   1.000
_cell.length_c   1.000
_cell.angle_alpha   90.00
_cell.angle_beta   90.00
_cell.angle_gamma   90.00
#
_symmetry.space_group_name_H-M   'P 1'
#
loop_
_entity.id
_entity.type
_entity.pdbx_description
1 polymer ?
#
loop_
_entity_poly.entity_id
_entity_poly.type
_entity_poly.pdbx_seq_one_letter_code
_entity_poly.pdbx_strand_id
1 'polypeptide(L)'
;AAAAKAQAEAEAKAKAEADAAAKARAEAEAKAKAEADAAAKAQAEAEAKAKAEVDAAAKAQAEAEAKAKAQSEAEAKAKSDAETKQVQESKLPQSYVNARNEASTKGSTVTEEKNILSQPIEPPLQADASAKISLAFDAKNYESMSTTVDNKEIKYRAFEYIPYVANPIDIDQQYMNIYVPEEYFNNGTINGYNTQTAPIFMPNAVGGYMPSQAMTPKVENGKPNSVLYALSRGYVVASPSTRGRTNKASDGNFIGKAPAVIVDLQAATAYLHANDSAMPGNANRIITNGTSAGGGVSLLQGATGNSSDFQPYLQALGAATAATNVYAVSAYAPITNLDAADMAYEWSYNGITSFNKVTMGQGELPQANVGGNSAPPQRTMQRVNLNADDLSYSKMLSEHFPDYVNNLQLRDSLGRVLKLDKNGNGTFKNYVKEFIVAAANKAAAKGTDLSKHTYLVRDNKTGTIKDINWEAYNHFVSRSKAPGAFDSRANDTGENNLFGTSTTDNNHFTITAALHDSTANQDVYVENAKIVTMMNPMNYLGSPAATNARFYRIRYGTADSNTSVAIPLIVGTRAQNLGYRVDMATPFNVDHSGDYDLEELFNWMDNIVKNGR
;
A
#
# COMPACT_ATOMS: atom_id res chain seq x y z
N ALA A 1 28.20 -80.48 39.26
CA ALA A 1 28.84 -79.35 39.98
C ALA A 1 29.92 -78.63 39.16
N ALA A 2 30.83 -79.32 38.46
CA ALA A 2 31.92 -78.67 37.70
C ALA A 2 31.48 -77.87 36.44
N ALA A 3 30.48 -78.35 35.68
CA ALA A 3 30.05 -77.70 34.44
C ALA A 3 29.31 -76.35 34.65
N ALA A 4 28.50 -76.23 35.71
CA ALA A 4 27.77 -75.00 36.01
C ALA A 4 28.68 -73.86 36.51
N LYS A 5 29.80 -74.19 37.16
CA LYS A 5 30.79 -73.20 37.62
C LYS A 5 31.62 -72.63 36.48
N ALA A 6 32.01 -73.48 35.51
CA ALA A 6 32.77 -73.05 34.34
C ALA A 6 31.96 -72.14 33.40
N GLN A 7 30.64 -72.37 33.27
CA GLN A 7 29.77 -71.53 32.44
C GLN A 7 29.52 -70.15 33.08
N ALA A 8 29.34 -70.08 34.40
CA ALA A 8 29.17 -68.82 35.12
C ALA A 8 30.44 -67.95 35.12
N GLU A 9 31.63 -68.55 35.21
CA GLU A 9 32.90 -67.82 35.10
C GLU A 9 33.15 -67.30 33.67
N ALA A 10 32.75 -68.05 32.64
CA ALA A 10 32.87 -67.62 31.24
C ALA A 10 31.92 -66.45 30.90
N GLU A 11 30.67 -66.48 31.36
CA GLU A 11 29.72 -65.38 31.17
C GLU A 11 30.11 -64.11 31.94
N ALA A 12 30.62 -64.26 33.17
CA ALA A 12 31.10 -63.11 33.95
C ALA A 12 32.30 -62.44 33.28
N LYS A 13 33.22 -63.21 32.70
CA LYS A 13 34.39 -62.69 31.99
C LYS A 13 34.02 -62.00 30.67
N ALA A 14 33.12 -62.59 29.89
CA ALA A 14 32.64 -62.01 28.64
C ALA A 14 31.89 -60.69 28.85
N LYS A 15 31.09 -60.59 29.93
CA LYS A 15 30.38 -59.35 30.27
C LYS A 15 31.34 -58.25 30.74
N ALA A 16 32.37 -58.59 31.52
CA ALA A 16 33.38 -57.63 31.96
C ALA A 16 34.24 -57.09 30.79
N GLU A 17 34.56 -57.92 29.81
CA GLU A 17 35.31 -57.50 28.60
C GLU A 17 34.46 -56.60 27.69
N ALA A 18 33.15 -56.87 27.57
CA ALA A 18 32.24 -56.04 26.78
C ALA A 18 32.03 -54.64 27.39
N ASP A 19 31.84 -54.55 28.71
CA ASP A 19 31.67 -53.26 29.41
C ASP A 19 32.95 -52.42 29.37
N ALA A 20 34.13 -53.05 29.46
CA ALA A 20 35.42 -52.35 29.32
C ALA A 20 35.63 -51.79 27.90
N ALA A 21 35.27 -52.54 26.86
CA ALA A 21 35.38 -52.09 25.48
C ALA A 21 34.42 -50.94 25.15
N ALA A 22 33.20 -50.96 25.69
CA ALA A 22 32.22 -49.89 25.52
C ALA A 22 32.69 -48.58 26.17
N LYS A 23 33.25 -48.66 27.38
CA LYS A 23 33.77 -47.47 28.09
C LYS A 23 34.98 -46.85 27.38
N ALA A 24 35.90 -47.67 26.87
CA ALA A 24 37.06 -47.19 26.13
C ALA A 24 36.69 -46.46 24.82
N ARG A 25 35.63 -46.93 24.14
CA ARG A 25 35.17 -46.30 22.89
C ARG A 25 34.49 -44.96 23.13
N ALA A 26 33.70 -44.84 24.20
CA ALA A 26 33.05 -43.59 24.58
C ALA A 26 34.06 -42.51 25.02
N GLU A 27 35.11 -42.88 25.75
CA GLU A 27 36.18 -41.94 26.14
C GLU A 27 37.00 -41.46 24.92
N ALA A 28 37.23 -42.32 23.92
CA ALA A 28 37.93 -41.94 22.69
C ALA A 28 37.13 -40.97 21.81
N GLU A 29 35.81 -41.18 21.65
CA GLU A 29 34.95 -40.25 20.89
C GLU A 29 34.81 -38.88 21.56
N ALA A 30 34.70 -38.85 22.89
CA ALA A 30 34.62 -37.60 23.63
C ALA A 30 35.90 -36.76 23.49
N LYS A 31 37.07 -37.41 23.49
CA LYS A 31 38.36 -36.73 23.32
C LYS A 31 38.55 -36.18 21.90
N ALA A 32 38.18 -36.95 20.87
CA ALA A 32 38.28 -36.52 19.48
C ALA A 32 37.39 -35.30 19.17
N LYS A 33 36.18 -35.25 19.76
CA LYS A 33 35.27 -34.11 19.57
C LYS A 33 35.79 -32.82 20.24
N ALA A 34 36.37 -32.94 21.44
CA ALA A 34 36.95 -31.79 22.15
C ALA A 34 38.17 -31.21 21.43
N GLU A 35 39.01 -32.04 20.81
CA GLU A 35 40.18 -31.59 20.05
C GLU A 35 39.79 -30.88 18.74
N ALA A 36 38.72 -31.32 18.06
CA ALA A 36 38.22 -30.67 16.85
C ALA A 36 37.61 -29.28 17.12
N ASP A 37 36.84 -29.13 18.19
CA ASP A 37 36.21 -27.84 18.56
C ASP A 37 37.26 -26.80 18.98
N ALA A 38 38.36 -27.22 19.62
CA ALA A 38 39.46 -26.33 20.00
C ALA A 38 40.24 -25.81 18.79
N ALA A 39 40.47 -26.65 17.77
CA ALA A 39 41.18 -26.26 16.55
C ALA A 39 40.39 -25.25 15.71
N ALA A 40 39.08 -25.43 15.58
CA ALA A 40 38.21 -24.52 14.83
C ALA A 40 38.15 -23.11 15.45
N LYS A 41 38.15 -23.02 16.79
CA LYS A 41 38.12 -21.73 17.50
C LYS A 41 39.43 -20.96 17.34
N ALA A 42 40.57 -21.64 17.36
CA ALA A 42 41.89 -21.01 17.20
C ALA A 42 42.10 -20.42 15.79
N GLN A 43 41.54 -21.05 14.75
CA GLN A 43 41.66 -20.57 13.37
C GLN A 43 40.81 -19.29 13.14
N ALA A 44 39.60 -19.24 13.70
CA ALA A 44 38.72 -18.07 13.59
C ALA A 44 39.28 -16.82 14.29
N GLU A 45 39.95 -16.98 15.44
CA GLU A 45 40.57 -15.85 16.14
C GLU A 45 41.80 -15.29 15.39
N ALA A 46 42.55 -16.13 14.65
CA ALA A 46 43.72 -15.70 13.89
C ALA A 46 43.35 -14.87 12.63
N GLU A 47 42.30 -15.25 11.90
CA GLU A 47 41.84 -14.51 10.72
C GLU A 47 41.22 -13.15 11.08
N ALA A 48 40.49 -13.07 12.20
CA ALA A 48 39.90 -11.82 12.67
C ALA A 48 40.96 -10.76 13.02
N LYS A 49 42.10 -11.19 13.59
CA LYS A 49 43.18 -10.28 13.98
C LYS A 49 43.97 -9.75 12.77
N ALA A 50 44.19 -10.58 11.74
CA ALA A 50 44.90 -10.17 10.53
C ALA A 50 44.12 -9.14 9.68
N LYS A 51 42.79 -9.21 9.65
CA LYS A 51 41.95 -8.27 8.90
C LYS A 51 41.87 -6.89 9.56
N ALA A 52 41.89 -6.84 10.89
CA ALA A 52 41.83 -5.60 11.66
C ALA A 52 43.09 -4.72 11.50
N GLU A 53 44.27 -5.32 11.31
CA GLU A 53 45.53 -4.56 11.14
C GLU A 53 45.65 -3.89 9.76
N VAL A 54 45.02 -4.46 8.71
CA VAL A 54 45.07 -3.89 7.34
C VAL A 54 44.12 -2.70 7.17
N ASP A 55 42.92 -2.75 7.75
CA ASP A 55 41.92 -1.67 7.67
C ASP A 55 42.34 -0.41 8.45
N ALA A 56 43.13 -0.57 9.52
CA ALA A 56 43.65 0.54 10.31
C ALA A 56 44.70 1.37 9.56
N ALA A 57 45.53 0.74 8.72
CA ALA A 57 46.60 1.42 7.96
C ALA A 57 46.05 2.25 6.79
N ALA A 58 44.98 1.79 6.12
CA ALA A 58 44.37 2.50 4.98
C ALA A 58 43.56 3.74 5.40
N LYS A 59 42.92 3.70 6.58
CA LYS A 59 42.13 4.82 7.13
C LYS A 59 42.99 6.03 7.51
N ALA A 60 44.21 5.79 8.00
CA ALA A 60 45.13 6.86 8.42
C ALA A 60 45.69 7.69 7.25
N GLN A 61 45.80 7.10 6.04
CA GLN A 61 46.37 7.79 4.88
C GLN A 61 45.34 8.69 4.17
N ALA A 62 44.05 8.30 4.16
CA ALA A 62 42.97 9.06 3.52
C ALA A 62 42.51 10.30 4.34
N GLU A 63 42.61 10.26 5.67
CA GLU A 63 42.29 11.41 6.54
C GLU A 63 43.28 12.59 6.39
N ALA A 64 44.50 12.33 5.93
CA ALA A 64 45.54 13.37 5.77
C ALA A 64 45.31 14.25 4.52
N GLU A 65 44.75 13.72 3.43
CA GLU A 65 44.52 14.47 2.18
C GLU A 65 43.21 15.27 2.18
N ALA A 66 42.16 14.79 2.87
CA ALA A 66 40.85 15.44 2.91
C ALA A 66 40.84 16.76 3.72
N LYS A 67 41.68 16.87 4.75
CA LYS A 67 41.80 18.09 5.58
C LYS A 67 42.38 19.28 4.82
N ALA A 68 43.18 19.07 3.78
CA ALA A 68 43.83 20.15 3.02
C ALA A 68 42.88 20.89 2.05
N LYS A 69 41.75 20.27 1.67
CA LYS A 69 40.81 20.81 0.67
C LYS A 69 39.57 21.49 1.29
N ALA A 70 39.20 21.12 2.52
CA ALA A 70 38.04 21.66 3.23
C ALA A 70 38.22 23.09 3.78
N GLN A 71 39.46 23.57 3.93
CA GLN A 71 39.73 24.88 4.50
C GLN A 71 39.54 26.05 3.50
N SER A 72 39.54 25.79 2.18
CA SER A 72 39.44 26.85 1.16
C SER A 72 38.01 27.20 0.72
N GLU A 73 37.01 26.38 0.99
CA GLU A 73 35.63 26.57 0.47
C GLU A 73 34.63 27.10 1.53
N ALA A 74 34.98 27.04 2.82
CA ALA A 74 34.14 27.48 3.93
C ALA A 74 34.03 29.01 4.08
N GLU A 75 34.97 29.79 3.55
CA GLU A 75 34.96 31.25 3.70
C GLU A 75 33.96 31.98 2.76
N ALA A 76 33.42 31.31 1.74
CA ALA A 76 32.61 31.97 0.71
C ALA A 76 31.08 31.96 0.97
N LYS A 77 30.55 31.05 1.82
CA LYS A 77 29.10 30.77 1.90
C LYS A 77 28.37 31.39 3.10
N ALA A 78 29.09 31.88 4.12
CA ALA A 78 28.51 32.38 5.37
C ALA A 78 27.73 33.72 5.27
N LYS A 79 27.59 34.31 4.07
CA LYS A 79 27.09 35.69 3.92
C LYS A 79 25.64 35.81 3.42
N SER A 80 24.94 34.72 3.08
CA SER A 80 23.70 34.81 2.28
C SER A 80 22.39 34.33 2.91
N ASP A 81 22.38 33.56 4.01
CA ASP A 81 21.19 32.76 4.38
C ASP A 81 20.41 33.21 5.65
N ALA A 82 20.74 34.36 6.26
CA ALA A 82 20.21 34.73 7.57
C ALA A 82 18.76 35.27 7.59
N GLU A 83 18.09 35.51 6.45
CA GLU A 83 16.91 36.41 6.45
C GLU A 83 15.52 35.78 6.29
N THR A 84 15.33 34.46 6.10
CA THR A 84 13.97 33.97 5.71
C THR A 84 13.52 32.65 6.33
N LYS A 85 13.25 32.55 7.66
CA LYS A 85 12.78 31.29 8.27
C LYS A 85 12.00 31.35 9.60
N GLN A 86 11.16 32.35 9.85
CA GLN A 86 10.17 32.27 10.95
C GLN A 86 8.74 32.32 10.39
N VAL A 87 7.90 31.38 10.86
CA VAL A 87 6.44 31.21 10.64
C VAL A 87 6.07 30.03 9.71
N GLN A 88 6.22 28.77 10.16
CA GLN A 88 5.32 27.66 9.73
C GLN A 88 5.38 26.30 10.49
N GLU A 89 5.79 26.21 11.76
CA GLU A 89 5.82 24.92 12.50
C GLU A 89 5.07 24.98 13.86
N SER A 90 3.79 24.57 13.95
CA SER A 90 3.12 24.45 15.27
C SER A 90 2.00 23.39 15.40
N LYS A 91 2.02 22.26 14.69
CA LYS A 91 0.97 21.21 14.81
C LYS A 91 1.46 19.74 14.81
N LEU A 92 2.57 19.42 15.47
CA LEU A 92 2.99 18.04 15.76
C LEU A 92 3.34 17.89 17.25
N PRO A 93 3.13 16.71 17.88
CA PRO A 93 3.54 16.47 19.27
C PRO A 93 5.03 16.71 19.46
N GLN A 94 5.41 17.46 20.50
CA GLN A 94 6.81 17.84 20.73
C GLN A 94 7.74 16.62 20.91
N SER A 95 7.25 15.50 21.42
CA SER A 95 8.00 14.23 21.51
C SER A 95 8.36 13.66 20.14
N TYR A 96 7.48 13.82 19.14
CA TYR A 96 7.72 13.42 17.76
C TYR A 96 8.75 14.33 17.08
N VAL A 97 8.68 15.64 17.35
CA VAL A 97 9.66 16.63 16.87
C VAL A 97 11.04 16.40 17.51
N ASN A 98 11.08 16.11 18.81
CA ASN A 98 12.32 15.86 19.54
C ASN A 98 12.98 14.53 19.11
N ALA A 99 12.19 13.46 18.92
CA ALA A 99 12.70 12.19 18.42
C ALA A 99 13.14 12.26 16.95
N ARG A 100 12.45 13.05 16.10
CA ARG A 100 12.89 13.38 14.74
C ARG A 100 14.25 14.08 14.74
N ASN A 101 14.44 15.05 15.64
CA ASN A 101 15.69 15.79 15.76
C ASN A 101 16.83 14.93 16.34
N GLU A 102 16.56 14.05 17.30
CA GLU A 102 17.54 13.10 17.83
C GLU A 102 17.91 11.99 16.83
N ALA A 103 16.95 11.45 16.08
CA ALA A 103 17.20 10.50 14.98
C ALA A 103 17.97 11.15 13.82
N SER A 104 17.80 12.47 13.62
CA SER A 104 18.56 13.25 12.63
C SER A 104 19.97 13.65 13.09
N THR A 105 20.39 13.37 14.33
CA THR A 105 21.66 13.88 14.89
C THR A 105 22.63 12.80 15.41
N LYS A 106 22.34 11.51 15.23
CA LYS A 106 23.34 10.44 15.42
C LYS A 106 24.00 10.03 14.10
N GLY A 107 24.87 10.91 13.62
CA GLY A 107 26.17 10.50 13.09
C GLY A 107 26.28 10.05 11.64
N SER A 108 25.66 10.76 10.69
CA SER A 108 26.23 10.92 9.34
C SER A 108 26.83 12.31 9.22
N THR A 109 28.07 12.39 8.73
CA THR A 109 28.71 13.66 8.35
C THR A 109 28.07 14.20 7.09
N VAL A 110 27.02 14.98 7.25
CA VAL A 110 26.64 16.04 6.30
C VAL A 110 26.22 17.24 7.12
N THR A 111 27.19 18.08 7.50
CA THR A 111 26.88 19.46 7.82
C THR A 111 26.74 20.21 6.51
N GLU A 112 25.53 20.27 5.96
CA GLU A 112 24.97 21.49 5.39
C GLU A 112 23.44 21.44 5.52
N GLU A 113 22.91 22.31 6.38
CA GLU A 113 21.51 22.71 6.37
C GLU A 113 21.18 23.38 5.03
N LYS A 114 20.84 22.64 3.97
CA LYS A 114 20.06 23.17 2.84
C LYS A 114 19.07 22.13 2.29
N ASN A 115 17.82 22.43 2.59
CA ASN A 115 16.60 22.08 1.88
C ASN A 115 16.07 20.65 1.99
N ILE A 116 14.93 20.55 2.68
CA ILE A 116 13.95 19.45 2.73
C ILE A 116 13.22 19.36 1.35
N LEU A 117 13.97 19.53 0.26
CA LEU A 117 13.47 19.68 -1.11
C LEU A 117 14.33 18.92 -2.13
N SER A 118 15.17 17.97 -1.70
CA SER A 118 16.04 17.20 -2.57
C SER A 118 15.56 15.75 -2.72
N GLN A 119 14.40 15.56 -3.34
CA GLN A 119 14.54 14.80 -4.57
C GLN A 119 15.02 15.84 -5.59
N PRO A 120 16.07 15.56 -6.39
CA PRO A 120 16.21 16.32 -7.62
C PRO A 120 14.84 16.29 -8.30
N ILE A 121 14.22 17.46 -8.49
CA ILE A 121 13.20 17.64 -9.53
C ILE A 121 13.95 17.59 -10.87
N GLU A 122 14.74 16.56 -11.09
CA GLU A 122 15.25 16.20 -12.39
C GLU A 122 14.23 15.19 -12.90
N PRO A 123 13.30 15.61 -13.79
CA PRO A 123 12.56 14.63 -14.55
C PRO A 123 13.60 13.68 -15.17
N PRO A 124 13.40 12.34 -15.11
CA PRO A 124 14.28 11.46 -15.85
C PRO A 124 14.29 11.91 -17.31
N LEU A 125 15.47 12.33 -17.78
CA LEU A 125 15.86 12.36 -19.18
C LEU A 125 15.31 11.07 -19.81
N GLN A 126 14.47 11.04 -20.85
CA GLN A 126 14.29 11.95 -21.97
C GLN A 126 12.80 11.99 -22.37
N ALA A 127 12.25 13.19 -22.53
CA ALA A 127 11.23 13.42 -23.56
C ALA A 127 11.91 14.18 -24.70
N ASP A 128 12.71 13.48 -25.49
CA ASP A 128 13.20 13.99 -26.76
C ASP A 128 12.32 13.41 -27.88
N ALA A 129 11.12 13.96 -28.01
CA ALA A 129 10.26 13.75 -29.16
C ALA A 129 9.90 15.12 -29.72
N SER A 130 10.55 15.48 -30.83
CA SER A 130 10.43 16.76 -31.54
C SER A 130 9.03 17.05 -32.11
N ALA A 131 8.02 16.24 -31.79
CA ALA A 131 6.60 16.50 -32.04
C ALA A 131 5.78 16.28 -30.76
N LYS A 132 5.23 17.37 -30.20
CA LYS A 132 4.32 17.31 -29.04
C LYS A 132 3.06 16.52 -29.39
N ILE A 133 2.68 15.56 -28.56
CA ILE A 133 1.40 14.85 -28.69
C ILE A 133 0.26 15.84 -28.44
N SER A 134 -0.72 15.87 -29.34
CA SER A 134 -1.95 16.65 -29.14
C SER A 134 -2.82 15.99 -28.08
N LEU A 135 -3.29 16.78 -27.10
CA LEU A 135 -4.23 16.33 -26.07
C LEU A 135 -5.69 16.64 -26.39
N ALA A 136 -5.99 17.01 -27.63
CA ALA A 136 -7.37 17.17 -28.09
C ALA A 136 -8.01 15.80 -28.35
N PHE A 137 -9.21 15.57 -27.81
CA PHE A 137 -9.97 14.35 -28.04
C PHE A 137 -10.47 14.28 -29.50
N ASP A 138 -10.18 13.18 -30.18
CA ASP A 138 -10.66 12.92 -31.54
C ASP A 138 -11.85 11.96 -31.53
N ALA A 139 -13.06 12.52 -31.58
CA ALA A 139 -14.31 11.77 -31.61
C ALA A 139 -14.50 10.89 -32.86
N LYS A 140 -13.61 10.98 -33.87
CA LYS A 140 -13.67 10.17 -35.09
C LYS A 140 -12.79 8.92 -35.04
N ASN A 141 -11.82 8.86 -34.14
CA ASN A 141 -10.89 7.74 -34.03
C ASN A 141 -11.41 6.71 -33.01
N TYR A 142 -12.41 5.92 -33.42
CA TYR A 142 -13.05 4.92 -32.56
C TYR A 142 -13.31 3.60 -33.27
N GLU A 143 -13.49 2.55 -32.48
CA GLU A 143 -14.06 1.27 -32.90
C GLU A 143 -15.48 1.11 -32.33
N SER A 144 -16.42 0.67 -33.17
CA SER A 144 -17.77 0.31 -32.72
C SER A 144 -17.79 -1.10 -32.17
N MET A 145 -18.22 -1.21 -30.91
CA MET A 145 -18.26 -2.47 -30.17
C MET A 145 -19.69 -2.76 -29.71
N SER A 146 -20.01 -4.03 -29.55
CA SER A 146 -21.28 -4.48 -28.98
C SER A 146 -21.04 -5.75 -28.15
N THR A 147 -21.75 -5.86 -27.03
CA THR A 147 -21.78 -7.07 -26.20
C THR A 147 -23.13 -7.19 -25.50
N THR A 148 -23.38 -8.29 -24.79
CA THR A 148 -24.65 -8.52 -24.09
C THR A 148 -24.46 -8.58 -22.58
N VAL A 149 -25.29 -7.84 -21.84
CA VAL A 149 -25.40 -7.88 -20.38
C VAL A 149 -26.87 -8.10 -20.03
N ASP A 150 -27.19 -9.12 -19.22
CA ASP A 150 -28.56 -9.43 -18.81
C ASP A 150 -29.56 -9.51 -19.98
N ASN A 151 -29.16 -10.17 -21.08
CA ASN A 151 -29.92 -10.27 -22.34
C ASN A 151 -30.22 -8.93 -23.04
N LYS A 152 -29.53 -7.85 -22.67
CA LYS A 152 -29.58 -6.55 -23.35
C LYS A 152 -28.29 -6.31 -24.11
N GLU A 153 -28.42 -5.93 -25.37
CA GLU A 153 -27.30 -5.50 -26.18
C GLU A 153 -26.80 -4.13 -25.70
N ILE A 154 -25.49 -4.02 -25.44
CA ILE A 154 -24.80 -2.80 -25.02
C ILE A 154 -23.87 -2.41 -26.16
N LYS A 155 -24.19 -1.32 -26.87
CA LYS A 155 -23.37 -0.75 -27.94
C LYS A 155 -22.57 0.43 -27.42
N TYR A 156 -21.29 0.48 -27.78
CA TYR A 156 -20.41 1.56 -27.35
C TYR A 156 -19.32 1.81 -28.38
N ARG A 157 -18.78 3.02 -28.34
CA ARG A 157 -17.56 3.40 -29.07
C ARG A 157 -16.37 3.26 -28.15
N ALA A 158 -15.35 2.54 -28.61
CA ALA A 158 -14.08 2.36 -27.93
C ALA A 158 -13.04 3.32 -28.52
N PHE A 159 -12.45 4.15 -27.66
CA PHE A 159 -11.33 5.02 -27.96
C PHE A 159 -10.15 4.56 -27.09
N GLU A 160 -9.30 3.70 -27.63
CA GLU A 160 -8.24 3.06 -26.86
C GLU A 160 -6.87 3.68 -27.12
N TYR A 161 -5.94 3.52 -26.17
CA TYR A 161 -4.57 4.03 -26.25
C TYR A 161 -4.47 5.55 -26.42
N ILE A 162 -5.36 6.30 -25.78
CA ILE A 162 -5.34 7.77 -25.80
C ILE A 162 -4.22 8.26 -24.87
N PRO A 163 -3.17 8.93 -25.37
CA PRO A 163 -2.18 9.55 -24.51
C PRO A 163 -2.81 10.70 -23.72
N TYR A 164 -2.62 10.71 -22.41
CA TYR A 164 -3.17 11.75 -21.53
C TYR A 164 -2.13 12.81 -21.10
N VAL A 165 -0.90 12.68 -21.59
CA VAL A 165 0.20 13.64 -21.41
C VAL A 165 0.91 13.91 -22.73
N ALA A 166 1.39 15.14 -22.92
CA ALA A 166 2.04 15.53 -24.18
C ALA A 166 3.47 14.98 -24.31
N ASN A 167 4.13 14.71 -23.17
CA ASN A 167 5.50 14.22 -23.04
C ASN A 167 5.53 12.95 -22.17
N PRO A 168 5.00 11.80 -22.66
CA PRO A 168 5.06 10.57 -21.90
C PRO A 168 6.52 10.11 -21.74
N ILE A 169 6.88 9.68 -20.53
CA ILE A 169 8.15 9.02 -20.24
C ILE A 169 8.04 7.49 -20.36
N ASP A 170 6.83 6.95 -20.30
CA ASP A 170 6.52 5.53 -20.54
C ASP A 170 5.21 5.45 -21.34
N ILE A 171 5.32 5.40 -22.66
CA ILE A 171 4.14 5.42 -23.55
C ILE A 171 3.24 4.19 -23.37
N ASP A 172 3.81 3.07 -22.92
CA ASP A 172 3.10 1.82 -22.66
C ASP A 172 2.32 1.86 -21.32
N GLN A 173 2.53 2.90 -20.51
CA GLN A 173 1.80 3.11 -19.25
C GLN A 173 1.06 4.44 -19.19
N GLN A 174 1.37 5.40 -20.06
CA GLN A 174 0.81 6.76 -19.99
C GLN A 174 -0.27 7.02 -21.06
N TYR A 175 -1.25 6.12 -21.08
CA TYR A 175 -2.43 6.18 -21.93
C TYR A 175 -3.71 5.83 -21.17
N MET A 176 -4.89 6.16 -21.72
CA MET A 176 -6.17 5.70 -21.20
C MET A 176 -7.06 5.14 -22.30
N ASN A 177 -8.02 4.30 -21.91
CA ASN A 177 -9.12 3.89 -22.77
C ASN A 177 -10.40 4.61 -22.35
N ILE A 178 -11.14 5.14 -23.32
CA ILE A 178 -12.43 5.77 -23.11
C ILE A 178 -13.50 4.96 -23.85
N TYR A 179 -14.57 4.61 -23.15
CA TYR A 179 -15.72 3.90 -23.70
C TYR A 179 -16.98 4.74 -23.50
N VAL A 180 -17.70 4.97 -24.59
CA VAL A 180 -18.87 5.84 -24.60
C VAL A 180 -20.06 5.07 -25.17
N PRO A 181 -21.22 5.01 -24.48
CA PRO A 181 -22.43 4.42 -25.04
C PRO A 181 -22.81 5.04 -26.40
N GLU A 182 -23.13 4.20 -27.39
CA GLU A 182 -23.40 4.63 -28.78
C GLU A 182 -24.59 5.61 -28.86
N GLU A 183 -25.55 5.46 -27.95
CA GLU A 183 -26.74 6.30 -27.81
C GLU A 183 -26.38 7.78 -27.67
N TYR A 184 -25.24 8.12 -27.05
CA TYR A 184 -24.85 9.52 -26.80
C TYR A 184 -24.36 10.27 -28.03
N PHE A 185 -24.03 9.55 -29.11
CA PHE A 185 -23.72 10.16 -30.41
C PHE A 185 -24.98 10.38 -31.27
N ASN A 186 -26.12 9.85 -30.82
CA ASN A 186 -27.39 9.87 -31.54
C ASN A 186 -28.48 10.61 -30.74
N ASN A 187 -28.09 11.49 -29.81
CA ASN A 187 -28.98 12.22 -28.90
C ASN A 187 -29.89 11.33 -28.03
N GLY A 188 -29.50 10.07 -27.83
CA GLY A 188 -30.22 9.11 -26.99
C GLY A 188 -29.98 9.34 -25.50
N THR A 189 -30.71 8.57 -24.69
CA THR A 189 -30.56 8.57 -23.23
C THR A 189 -30.52 7.15 -22.69
N ILE A 190 -29.75 6.94 -21.61
CA ILE A 190 -29.67 5.67 -20.89
C ILE A 190 -29.83 5.97 -19.40
N ASN A 191 -30.78 5.32 -18.73
CA ASN A 191 -31.01 5.49 -17.29
C ASN A 191 -31.17 6.98 -16.87
N GLY A 192 -31.79 7.79 -17.75
CA GLY A 192 -32.00 9.23 -17.53
C GLY A 192 -30.77 10.11 -17.79
N TYR A 193 -29.62 9.55 -18.17
CA TYR A 193 -28.44 10.29 -18.61
C TYR A 193 -28.44 10.53 -20.12
N ASN A 194 -27.89 11.66 -20.53
CA ASN A 194 -27.59 12.01 -21.91
C ASN A 194 -26.11 12.36 -22.06
N THR A 195 -25.70 12.76 -23.27
CA THR A 195 -24.33 13.14 -23.63
C THR A 195 -23.69 14.19 -22.70
N GLN A 196 -24.45 15.11 -22.09
CA GLN A 196 -23.93 16.17 -21.20
C GLN A 196 -24.03 15.85 -19.70
N THR A 197 -24.86 14.87 -19.32
CA THR A 197 -25.16 14.59 -17.92
C THR A 197 -24.60 13.26 -17.45
N ALA A 198 -24.17 12.39 -18.37
CA ALA A 198 -23.62 11.10 -18.03
C ALA A 198 -22.38 11.26 -17.12
N PRO A 199 -22.34 10.63 -15.95
CA PRO A 199 -21.14 10.59 -15.13
C PRO A 199 -20.01 9.83 -15.85
N ILE A 200 -18.77 10.21 -15.56
CA ILE A 200 -17.59 9.50 -16.04
C ILE A 200 -17.10 8.57 -14.92
N PHE A 201 -17.25 7.27 -15.10
CA PHE A 201 -16.67 6.25 -14.24
C PHE A 201 -15.18 6.09 -14.59
N MET A 202 -14.30 6.30 -13.61
CA MET A 202 -12.85 6.28 -13.80
C MET A 202 -12.20 5.16 -12.96
N PRO A 203 -12.31 3.89 -13.38
CA PRO A 203 -11.69 2.78 -12.67
C PRO A 203 -10.20 2.68 -13.01
N ASN A 204 -9.38 2.30 -12.03
CA ASN A 204 -7.98 1.95 -12.22
C ASN A 204 -7.71 0.49 -11.83
N ALA A 205 -6.70 -0.11 -12.48
CA ALA A 205 -6.29 -1.49 -12.24
C ALA A 205 -5.02 -1.59 -11.36
N VAL A 206 -4.70 -0.55 -10.57
CA VAL A 206 -3.50 -0.55 -9.73
C VAL A 206 -3.64 -1.58 -8.62
N GLY A 207 -2.69 -2.51 -8.55
CA GLY A 207 -2.59 -3.53 -7.49
C GLY A 207 -1.17 -3.56 -6.92
N GLY A 208 -1.02 -3.56 -5.60
CA GLY A 208 0.29 -3.59 -4.94
C GLY A 208 1.25 -2.47 -5.37
N TYR A 209 0.71 -1.32 -5.80
CA TYR A 209 1.42 -0.19 -6.39
C TYR A 209 2.28 -0.52 -7.62
N MET A 210 2.01 -1.67 -8.25
CA MET A 210 2.58 -2.07 -9.53
C MET A 210 2.03 -1.18 -10.66
N PRO A 211 2.69 -1.14 -11.83
CA PRO A 211 2.12 -0.50 -12.99
C PRO A 211 0.76 -1.15 -13.31
N SER A 212 -0.11 -0.42 -14.00
CA SER A 212 -1.46 -0.90 -14.30
C SER A 212 -1.80 -0.61 -15.75
N GLN A 213 -2.59 -1.48 -16.36
CA GLN A 213 -3.10 -1.27 -17.72
C GLN A 213 -4.53 -0.74 -17.66
N ALA A 214 -4.95 -0.04 -18.72
CA ALA A 214 -6.32 0.39 -18.87
C ALA A 214 -7.27 -0.82 -18.86
N MET A 215 -8.37 -0.72 -18.11
CA MET A 215 -9.40 -1.76 -18.06
C MET A 215 -10.27 -1.72 -19.31
N THR A 216 -10.64 -2.89 -19.82
CA THR A 216 -11.53 -3.04 -20.99
C THR A 216 -12.88 -3.65 -20.61
N PRO A 217 -13.97 -3.41 -21.35
CA PRO A 217 -15.26 -4.06 -21.12
C PRO A 217 -15.15 -5.56 -21.39
N LYS A 218 -15.51 -6.40 -20.42
CA LYS A 218 -15.49 -7.86 -20.58
C LYS A 218 -16.57 -8.56 -19.76
N VAL A 219 -16.91 -9.78 -20.18
CA VAL A 219 -17.74 -10.72 -19.43
C VAL A 219 -16.85 -11.87 -18.98
N GLU A 220 -16.78 -12.09 -17.67
CA GLU A 220 -16.03 -13.19 -17.07
C GLU A 220 -16.99 -14.07 -16.26
N ASN A 221 -16.98 -15.37 -16.52
CA ASN A 221 -17.87 -16.34 -15.87
C ASN A 221 -19.35 -15.93 -15.89
N GLY A 222 -19.80 -15.37 -17.04
CA GLY A 222 -21.17 -14.92 -17.24
C GLY A 222 -21.54 -13.61 -16.52
N LYS A 223 -20.58 -12.90 -15.91
CA LYS A 223 -20.80 -11.61 -15.25
C LYS A 223 -20.00 -10.50 -15.93
N PRO A 224 -20.59 -9.31 -16.16
CA PRO A 224 -19.83 -8.16 -16.63
C PRO A 224 -18.85 -7.69 -15.56
N ASN A 225 -17.68 -7.19 -15.98
CA ASN A 225 -16.82 -6.41 -15.10
C ASN A 225 -17.39 -5.00 -14.86
N SER A 226 -16.77 -4.22 -13.96
CA SER A 226 -17.24 -2.88 -13.60
C SER A 226 -17.30 -1.91 -14.79
N VAL A 227 -16.36 -2.00 -15.74
CA VAL A 227 -16.37 -1.20 -16.98
C VAL A 227 -17.65 -1.47 -17.79
N LEU A 228 -17.94 -2.74 -18.09
CA LEU A 228 -19.10 -3.10 -18.89
C LEU A 228 -20.42 -2.83 -18.15
N TYR A 229 -20.45 -3.03 -16.83
CA TYR A 229 -21.62 -2.70 -16.01
C TYR A 229 -21.87 -1.19 -15.95
N ALA A 230 -20.82 -0.36 -15.93
CA ALA A 230 -20.96 1.10 -16.01
C ALA A 230 -21.61 1.53 -17.33
N LEU A 231 -21.13 0.99 -18.46
CA LEU A 231 -21.71 1.24 -19.78
C LEU A 231 -23.19 0.85 -19.85
N SER A 232 -23.56 -0.32 -19.30
CA SER A 232 -24.96 -0.77 -19.27
C SER A 232 -25.88 0.14 -18.43
N ARG A 233 -25.30 0.93 -17.52
CA ARG A 233 -25.99 1.93 -16.68
C ARG A 233 -25.96 3.35 -17.26
N GLY A 234 -25.36 3.54 -18.44
CA GLY A 234 -25.26 4.84 -19.12
C GLY A 234 -24.08 5.70 -18.69
N TYR A 235 -23.06 5.12 -18.06
CA TYR A 235 -21.87 5.85 -17.68
C TYR A 235 -20.93 5.91 -18.88
N VAL A 236 -20.21 7.02 -19.02
CA VAL A 236 -18.98 7.02 -19.81
C VAL A 236 -17.89 6.40 -18.94
N VAL A 237 -17.01 5.60 -19.52
CA VAL A 237 -15.89 5.00 -18.78
C VAL A 237 -14.59 5.56 -19.32
N ALA A 238 -13.72 6.03 -18.42
CA ALA A 238 -12.36 6.42 -18.75
C ALA A 238 -11.40 5.65 -17.84
N SER A 239 -10.71 4.64 -18.36
CA SER A 239 -9.78 3.82 -17.58
C SER A 239 -8.33 4.15 -17.93
N PRO A 240 -7.59 4.87 -17.06
CA PRO A 240 -6.17 5.13 -17.28
C PRO A 240 -5.31 3.90 -16.98
N SER A 241 -4.32 3.70 -17.84
CA SER A 241 -3.08 2.98 -17.53
C SER A 241 -2.19 3.90 -16.68
N THR A 242 -1.36 3.32 -15.81
CA THR A 242 -0.49 4.10 -14.92
C THR A 242 0.87 3.45 -14.75
N ARG A 243 1.90 4.28 -14.60
CA ARG A 243 3.18 3.80 -14.07
C ARG A 243 2.99 3.29 -12.64
N GLY A 244 3.94 2.47 -12.21
CA GLY A 244 4.03 1.96 -10.85
C GLY A 244 5.44 1.51 -10.51
N ARG A 245 5.61 1.03 -9.27
CA ARG A 245 6.90 0.95 -8.56
C ARG A 245 8.02 0.15 -9.25
N THR A 246 7.71 -0.66 -10.26
CA THR A 246 8.66 -1.48 -11.02
C THR A 246 8.97 -0.97 -12.43
N ASN A 247 8.31 0.08 -12.93
CA ASN A 247 8.68 0.64 -14.25
C ASN A 247 10.10 1.18 -14.22
N LYS A 248 10.84 0.89 -15.28
CA LYS A 248 12.18 1.41 -15.56
C LYS A 248 12.24 2.01 -16.96
N ALA A 249 13.01 3.08 -17.10
CA ALA A 249 13.39 3.58 -18.42
C ALA A 249 14.47 2.67 -19.06
N SER A 250 14.79 2.95 -20.31
CA SER A 250 15.80 2.22 -21.09
C SER A 250 17.22 2.30 -20.50
N ASP A 251 17.51 3.34 -19.73
CA ASP A 251 18.76 3.52 -18.99
C ASP A 251 18.81 2.72 -17.66
N GLY A 252 17.72 2.04 -17.30
CA GLY A 252 17.59 1.25 -16.09
C GLY A 252 17.11 2.01 -14.85
N ASN A 253 16.95 3.34 -14.93
CA ASN A 253 16.44 4.15 -13.83
C ASN A 253 14.94 3.90 -13.62
N PHE A 254 14.49 3.93 -12.36
CA PHE A 254 13.09 3.78 -12.02
C PHE A 254 12.29 5.04 -12.37
N ILE A 255 11.14 4.85 -13.01
CA ILE A 255 10.29 5.95 -13.50
C ILE A 255 8.86 5.90 -12.94
N GLY A 256 8.56 4.90 -12.12
CA GLY A 256 7.21 4.68 -11.56
C GLY A 256 7.13 4.64 -10.03
N LYS A 257 8.21 5.03 -9.32
CA LYS A 257 8.19 5.21 -7.86
C LYS A 257 7.24 6.34 -7.46
N ALA A 258 6.91 6.45 -6.18
CA ALA A 258 6.07 7.54 -5.68
C ALA A 258 6.67 8.91 -6.07
N PRO A 259 5.87 9.87 -6.58
CA PRO A 259 4.41 9.87 -6.65
C PRO A 259 3.83 9.53 -8.04
N ALA A 260 4.56 8.81 -8.91
CA ALA A 260 4.20 8.63 -10.32
C ALA A 260 2.76 8.16 -10.57
N VAL A 261 2.30 7.15 -9.81
CA VAL A 261 0.94 6.58 -9.97
C VAL A 261 -0.17 7.62 -9.78
N ILE A 262 -0.06 8.50 -8.78
CA ILE A 262 -1.08 9.53 -8.52
C ILE A 262 -0.94 10.70 -9.51
N VAL A 263 0.27 11.02 -9.94
CA VAL A 263 0.52 12.00 -11.00
C VAL A 263 -0.15 11.57 -12.31
N ASP A 264 -0.01 10.30 -12.69
CA ASP A 264 -0.64 9.73 -13.89
C ASP A 264 -2.17 9.79 -13.82
N LEU A 265 -2.76 9.42 -12.68
CA LEU A 265 -4.21 9.53 -12.47
C LEU A 265 -4.72 10.98 -12.50
N GLN A 266 -3.96 11.93 -11.94
CA GLN A 266 -4.30 13.35 -12.01
C GLN A 266 -4.14 13.91 -13.43
N ALA A 267 -3.13 13.50 -14.19
CA ALA A 267 -2.96 13.89 -15.58
C ALA A 267 -4.12 13.36 -16.46
N ALA A 268 -4.54 12.12 -16.24
CA ALA A 268 -5.72 11.55 -16.87
C ALA A 268 -7.00 12.34 -16.49
N THR A 269 -7.14 12.75 -15.23
CA THR A 269 -8.27 13.59 -14.81
C THR A 269 -8.27 14.94 -15.51
N ALA A 270 -7.11 15.60 -15.61
CA ALA A 270 -6.96 16.86 -16.33
C ALA A 270 -7.28 16.72 -17.82
N TYR A 271 -6.90 15.61 -18.47
CA TYR A 271 -7.26 15.33 -19.85
C TYR A 271 -8.78 15.31 -20.05
N LEU A 272 -9.52 14.64 -19.14
CA LEU A 272 -10.98 14.56 -19.20
C LEU A 272 -11.62 15.95 -19.01
N HIS A 273 -11.16 16.74 -18.04
CA HIS A 273 -11.65 18.12 -17.84
C HIS A 273 -11.35 19.04 -19.02
N ALA A 274 -10.15 18.94 -19.61
CA ALA A 274 -9.77 19.75 -20.77
C ALA A 274 -10.61 19.46 -22.02
N ASN A 275 -11.17 18.26 -22.09
CA ASN A 275 -11.96 17.78 -23.23
C ASN A 275 -13.46 17.63 -22.91
N ASP A 276 -13.94 18.20 -21.78
CA ASP A 276 -15.34 18.07 -21.32
C ASP A 276 -16.37 18.48 -22.38
N SER A 277 -16.10 19.56 -23.13
CA SER A 277 -17.00 20.00 -24.21
C SER A 277 -16.90 19.18 -25.50
N ALA A 278 -15.83 18.39 -25.65
CA ALA A 278 -15.52 17.64 -26.88
C ALA A 278 -15.89 16.16 -26.79
N MET A 279 -16.13 15.62 -25.58
CA MET A 279 -16.55 14.24 -25.37
C MET A 279 -17.93 14.15 -24.72
N PRO A 280 -18.73 13.11 -25.01
CA PRO A 280 -19.85 12.75 -24.15
C PRO A 280 -19.36 12.40 -22.75
N GLY A 281 -20.16 12.72 -21.75
CA GLY A 281 -19.81 12.61 -20.33
C GLY A 281 -19.67 13.99 -19.70
N ASN A 282 -19.66 14.01 -18.37
CA ASN A 282 -19.51 15.23 -17.59
C ASN A 282 -18.28 15.10 -16.67
N ALA A 283 -17.21 15.82 -16.99
CA ALA A 283 -15.96 15.82 -16.24
C ALA A 283 -16.13 16.37 -14.81
N ASN A 284 -17.16 17.18 -14.56
CA ASN A 284 -17.55 17.59 -13.19
C ASN A 284 -18.28 16.49 -12.40
N ARG A 285 -18.44 15.29 -12.99
CA ARG A 285 -19.02 14.09 -12.40
C ARG A 285 -18.12 12.86 -12.59
N ILE A 286 -16.80 13.05 -12.56
CA ILE A 286 -15.82 11.95 -12.52
C ILE A 286 -15.91 11.20 -11.18
N ILE A 287 -16.10 9.89 -11.23
CA ILE A 287 -16.17 9.01 -10.05
C ILE A 287 -15.05 7.97 -10.15
N THR A 288 -14.07 8.04 -9.25
CA THR A 288 -12.94 7.10 -9.24
C THR A 288 -13.34 5.77 -8.60
N ASN A 289 -12.72 4.67 -9.05
CA ASN A 289 -12.88 3.36 -8.43
C ASN A 289 -11.58 2.57 -8.46
N GLY A 290 -11.31 1.83 -7.39
CA GLY A 290 -10.19 0.90 -7.36
C GLY A 290 -10.24 -0.03 -6.16
N THR A 291 -9.42 -1.08 -6.24
CA THR A 291 -9.27 -2.11 -5.22
C THR A 291 -7.83 -2.12 -4.70
N SER A 292 -7.61 -2.43 -3.43
CA SER A 292 -6.25 -2.57 -2.87
C SER A 292 -5.48 -1.23 -2.93
N ALA A 293 -4.24 -1.24 -3.43
CA ALA A 293 -3.49 -0.04 -3.77
C ALA A 293 -4.30 0.90 -4.69
N GLY A 294 -5.04 0.36 -5.66
CA GLY A 294 -5.98 1.11 -6.52
C GLY A 294 -7.09 1.81 -5.76
N GLY A 295 -7.59 1.21 -4.69
CA GLY A 295 -8.55 1.83 -3.76
C GLY A 295 -7.86 2.93 -2.93
N GLY A 296 -6.61 2.70 -2.51
CA GLY A 296 -5.79 3.68 -1.82
C GLY A 296 -5.51 4.93 -2.66
N VAL A 297 -5.11 4.76 -3.91
CA VAL A 297 -4.89 5.90 -4.83
C VAL A 297 -6.20 6.55 -5.28
N SER A 298 -7.33 5.83 -5.31
CA SER A 298 -8.65 6.45 -5.54
C SER A 298 -9.03 7.41 -4.40
N LEU A 299 -8.77 7.01 -3.14
CA LEU A 299 -8.94 7.90 -1.99
C LEU A 299 -7.98 9.08 -2.04
N LEU A 300 -6.72 8.84 -2.43
CA LEU A 300 -5.72 9.90 -2.59
C LEU A 300 -6.13 10.91 -3.66
N GLN A 301 -6.58 10.45 -4.83
CA GLN A 301 -7.07 11.31 -5.91
C GLN A 301 -8.27 12.16 -5.48
N GLY A 302 -9.22 11.56 -4.74
CA GLY A 302 -10.31 12.33 -4.14
C GLY A 302 -9.88 13.29 -3.03
N ALA A 303 -8.72 13.09 -2.40
CA ALA A 303 -8.19 14.01 -1.40
C ALA A 303 -7.32 15.12 -2.02
N THR A 304 -6.69 14.89 -3.18
CA THR A 304 -5.58 15.72 -3.67
C THR A 304 -5.91 16.63 -4.87
N GLY A 305 -7.17 16.63 -5.33
CA GLY A 305 -7.59 17.42 -6.49
C GLY A 305 -7.09 18.87 -6.45
N ASN A 306 -6.56 19.37 -7.56
CA ASN A 306 -5.99 20.72 -7.73
C ASN A 306 -4.84 21.08 -6.78
N SER A 307 -4.26 20.14 -6.04
CA SER A 307 -3.13 20.42 -5.14
C SER A 307 -1.89 20.86 -5.91
N SER A 308 -1.23 21.92 -5.42
CA SER A 308 0.00 22.46 -5.99
C SER A 308 1.18 21.48 -5.90
N ASP A 309 1.13 20.52 -4.98
CA ASP A 309 2.21 19.56 -4.74
C ASP A 309 2.51 18.67 -5.96
N PHE A 310 1.50 18.45 -6.82
CA PHE A 310 1.63 17.61 -8.02
C PHE A 310 1.94 18.43 -9.29
N GLN A 311 1.80 19.75 -9.24
CA GLN A 311 1.93 20.62 -10.41
C GLN A 311 3.29 20.53 -11.10
N PRO A 312 4.45 20.49 -10.40
CA PRO A 312 5.74 20.32 -11.06
C PRO A 312 5.83 19.04 -11.89
N TYR A 313 5.27 17.93 -11.38
CA TYR A 313 5.25 16.65 -12.08
C TYR A 313 4.31 16.66 -13.29
N LEU A 314 3.11 17.24 -13.13
CA LEU A 314 2.13 17.39 -14.21
C LEU A 314 2.67 18.26 -15.35
N GLN A 315 3.36 19.36 -15.02
CA GLN A 315 4.00 20.24 -15.99
C GLN A 315 5.13 19.55 -16.74
N ALA A 316 5.97 18.78 -16.04
CA ALA A 316 7.06 18.02 -16.67
C ALA A 316 6.55 17.04 -17.73
N LEU A 317 5.44 16.34 -17.44
CA LEU A 317 4.80 15.44 -18.40
C LEU A 317 4.03 16.19 -19.51
N GLY A 318 3.82 17.50 -19.37
CA GLY A 318 2.96 18.25 -20.29
C GLY A 318 1.49 17.79 -20.20
N ALA A 319 1.00 17.53 -18.99
CA ALA A 319 -0.42 17.26 -18.76
C ALA A 319 -1.28 18.47 -19.16
N ALA A 320 -2.56 18.23 -19.48
CA ALA A 320 -3.48 19.29 -19.85
C ALA A 320 -3.63 20.32 -18.71
N THR A 321 -3.69 21.61 -19.04
CA THR A 321 -3.92 22.70 -18.07
C THR A 321 -5.39 22.77 -17.69
N ALA A 322 -5.85 21.85 -16.85
CA ALA A 322 -7.22 21.74 -16.39
C ALA A 322 -7.29 21.22 -14.95
N ALA A 323 -8.51 21.13 -14.41
CA ALA A 323 -8.74 20.64 -13.05
C ALA A 323 -8.33 19.17 -12.89
N THR A 324 -7.85 18.81 -11.70
CA THR A 324 -7.52 17.41 -11.33
C THR A 324 -8.43 16.87 -10.22
N ASN A 325 -9.43 17.64 -9.79
CA ASN A 325 -10.42 17.19 -8.80
C ASN A 325 -11.48 16.28 -9.42
N VAL A 326 -11.99 15.36 -8.59
CA VAL A 326 -13.03 14.40 -8.94
C VAL A 326 -14.29 14.65 -8.11
N TYR A 327 -15.42 14.15 -8.58
CA TYR A 327 -16.71 14.35 -7.93
C TYR A 327 -16.89 13.44 -6.70
N ALA A 328 -16.53 12.17 -6.87
CA ALA A 328 -16.72 11.13 -5.86
C ALA A 328 -15.65 10.03 -5.95
N VAL A 329 -15.52 9.27 -4.86
CA VAL A 329 -14.59 8.14 -4.76
C VAL A 329 -15.34 6.88 -4.36
N SER A 330 -15.08 5.78 -5.05
CA SER A 330 -15.33 4.42 -4.59
C SER A 330 -13.99 3.73 -4.31
N ALA A 331 -13.85 3.10 -3.15
CA ALA A 331 -12.61 2.44 -2.74
C ALA A 331 -12.90 1.10 -2.06
N TYR A 332 -12.41 0.03 -2.66
CA TYR A 332 -12.45 -1.32 -2.10
C TYR A 332 -11.10 -1.68 -1.50
N ALA A 333 -11.12 -2.28 -0.31
CA ALA A 333 -9.94 -2.77 0.39
C ALA A 333 -8.73 -1.80 0.35
N PRO A 334 -8.91 -0.47 0.58
CA PRO A 334 -7.88 0.49 0.23
C PRO A 334 -6.62 0.32 1.08
N ILE A 335 -5.48 0.13 0.40
CA ILE A 335 -4.16 0.08 1.03
C ILE A 335 -3.57 1.49 1.00
N THR A 336 -3.76 2.25 2.07
CA THR A 336 -3.43 3.68 2.17
C THR A 336 -2.99 4.04 3.59
N ASN A 337 -2.69 5.32 3.86
CA ASN A 337 -2.24 5.80 5.16
C ASN A 337 -1.05 4.96 5.69
N LEU A 338 -0.11 4.70 4.77
CA LEU A 338 0.93 3.68 4.90
C LEU A 338 1.86 3.94 6.09
N ASP A 339 2.13 5.20 6.38
CA ASP A 339 2.92 5.70 7.50
C ASP A 339 2.29 5.43 8.89
N ALA A 340 1.02 5.02 8.94
CA ALA A 340 0.36 4.51 10.16
C ALA A 340 -0.11 3.06 10.05
N ALA A 341 0.07 2.42 8.89
CA ALA A 341 -0.50 1.12 8.59
C ALA A 341 0.13 -0.01 9.40
N ASP A 342 1.44 0.04 9.67
CA ASP A 342 2.12 -0.95 10.51
C ASP A 342 1.62 -0.94 11.95
N MET A 343 1.46 0.24 12.54
CA MET A 343 0.88 0.40 13.87
C MET A 343 -0.54 -0.15 13.93
N ALA A 344 -1.38 0.19 12.94
CA ALA A 344 -2.75 -0.30 12.85
C ALA A 344 -2.83 -1.81 12.66
N TYR A 345 -1.90 -2.38 11.88
CA TYR A 345 -1.80 -3.82 11.63
C TYR A 345 -1.51 -4.57 12.92
N GLU A 346 -0.51 -4.12 13.67
CA GLU A 346 -0.14 -4.76 14.93
C GLU A 346 -1.18 -4.50 16.04
N TRP A 347 -1.92 -3.39 16.03
CA TRP A 347 -3.09 -3.23 16.92
C TRP A 347 -4.17 -4.31 16.72
N SER A 348 -4.35 -4.79 15.49
CA SER A 348 -5.28 -5.87 15.19
C SER A 348 -4.66 -7.25 15.50
N TYR A 349 -3.41 -7.48 15.13
CA TYR A 349 -2.85 -8.82 15.03
C TYR A 349 -1.70 -9.15 16.00
N ASN A 350 -1.33 -8.23 16.90
CA ASN A 350 -0.41 -8.52 17.99
C ASN A 350 -0.89 -9.74 18.80
N GLY A 351 0.05 -10.60 19.20
CA GLY A 351 -0.25 -11.87 19.88
C GLY A 351 -0.50 -13.06 18.95
N ILE A 352 -0.70 -12.84 17.64
CA ILE A 352 -0.76 -13.92 16.64
C ILE A 352 0.67 -14.24 16.18
N THR A 353 1.23 -15.33 16.71
CA THR A 353 2.66 -15.66 16.58
C THR A 353 3.03 -16.47 15.34
N SER A 354 2.05 -16.92 14.56
CA SER A 354 2.29 -17.67 13.33
C SER A 354 1.14 -17.57 12.35
N PHE A 355 1.44 -17.63 11.06
CA PHE A 355 0.46 -17.48 9.98
C PHE A 355 0.90 -18.17 8.70
N ASN A 356 -0.03 -18.31 7.76
CA ASN A 356 0.27 -18.84 6.43
C ASN A 356 0.45 -17.65 5.48
N LYS A 357 1.70 -17.40 5.07
CA LYS A 357 2.01 -16.43 4.01
C LYS A 357 1.63 -17.06 2.68
N VAL A 358 0.75 -16.38 1.93
CA VAL A 358 0.43 -16.75 0.56
C VAL A 358 1.32 -15.93 -0.36
N THR A 359 2.16 -16.59 -1.14
CA THR A 359 2.95 -15.96 -2.20
C THR A 359 2.32 -16.32 -3.53
N MET A 360 2.00 -15.30 -4.33
CA MET A 360 1.48 -15.47 -5.69
C MET A 360 2.66 -15.54 -6.66
N GLY A 361 2.68 -16.55 -7.55
CA GLY A 361 3.63 -16.60 -8.66
C GLY A 361 3.41 -15.45 -9.65
N GLN A 362 4.42 -15.11 -10.46
CA GLN A 362 4.37 -14.00 -11.43
C GLN A 362 3.11 -14.02 -12.31
N GLY A 363 2.61 -15.21 -12.70
CA GLY A 363 1.42 -15.41 -13.54
C GLY A 363 0.07 -14.97 -12.93
N GLU A 364 0.00 -14.74 -11.62
CA GLU A 364 -1.22 -14.28 -10.93
C GLU A 364 -1.26 -12.77 -10.67
N LEU A 365 -0.15 -12.07 -10.87
CA LEU A 365 -0.16 -10.62 -10.78
C LEU A 365 -0.99 -10.09 -11.97
N PRO A 366 -1.86 -9.06 -11.77
CA PRO A 366 -2.78 -8.57 -12.79
C PRO A 366 -2.14 -8.29 -14.16
N GLN A 367 -0.83 -8.06 -14.20
CA GLN A 367 -0.07 -7.77 -15.41
C GLN A 367 0.43 -8.99 -16.20
N ALA A 368 0.50 -10.20 -15.63
CA ALA A 368 1.05 -11.36 -16.34
C ALA A 368 0.07 -12.01 -17.33
N ASN A 369 -1.23 -11.68 -17.26
CA ASN A 369 -2.28 -12.24 -18.11
C ASN A 369 -2.62 -11.39 -19.35
N VAL A 370 -1.81 -10.37 -19.68
CA VAL A 370 -2.09 -9.47 -20.82
C VAL A 370 -1.63 -10.07 -22.17
N GLY A 371 -0.92 -11.21 -22.17
CA GLY A 371 -0.44 -11.90 -23.38
C GLY A 371 -1.18 -13.19 -23.75
N GLY A 372 -2.34 -13.50 -23.15
CA GLY A 372 -3.07 -14.75 -23.41
C GLY A 372 -2.42 -16.03 -22.88
N ASN A 373 -1.24 -15.95 -22.26
CA ASN A 373 -0.65 -17.07 -21.52
C ASN A 373 -1.21 -17.10 -20.09
N SER A 374 -2.39 -17.68 -19.95
CA SER A 374 -2.94 -18.09 -18.65
C SER A 374 -2.13 -19.27 -18.09
N ALA A 375 -0.93 -19.00 -17.58
CA ALA A 375 -0.25 -19.96 -16.72
C ALA A 375 -1.13 -20.15 -15.46
N PRO A 376 -1.39 -21.40 -15.02
CA PRO A 376 -2.26 -21.63 -13.89
C PRO A 376 -1.73 -20.90 -12.64
N PRO A 377 -2.64 -20.30 -11.84
CA PRO A 377 -2.32 -19.71 -10.56
C PRO A 377 -1.41 -20.61 -9.71
N GLN A 378 -0.16 -20.22 -9.49
CA GLN A 378 0.72 -20.88 -8.53
C GLN A 378 0.78 -20.06 -7.24
N ARG A 379 -0.13 -20.38 -6.32
CA ARG A 379 -0.06 -19.91 -4.93
C ARG A 379 0.78 -20.89 -4.13
N THR A 380 1.86 -20.42 -3.54
CA THR A 380 2.59 -21.17 -2.52
C THR A 380 2.19 -20.68 -1.14
N MET A 381 1.91 -21.62 -0.23
CA MET A 381 1.65 -21.32 1.17
C MET A 381 2.89 -21.66 1.98
N GLN A 382 3.43 -20.67 2.67
CA GLN A 382 4.53 -20.86 3.61
C GLN A 382 4.03 -20.59 5.03
N ARG A 383 4.20 -21.55 5.94
CA ARG A 383 4.00 -21.29 7.37
C ARG A 383 5.13 -20.40 7.87
N VAL A 384 4.78 -19.24 8.41
CA VAL A 384 5.70 -18.31 9.05
C VAL A 384 5.47 -18.35 10.56
N ASN A 385 6.55 -18.49 11.33
CA ASN A 385 6.55 -18.40 12.78
C ASN A 385 7.38 -17.16 13.17
N LEU A 386 6.80 -16.28 13.98
CA LEU A 386 7.47 -15.06 14.44
C LEU A 386 8.48 -15.41 15.53
N ASN A 387 9.68 -14.83 15.44
CA ASN A 387 10.70 -15.00 16.46
C ASN A 387 10.52 -13.97 17.61
N ALA A 388 11.34 -14.05 18.65
CA ALA A 388 11.21 -13.16 19.82
C ALA A 388 11.36 -11.66 19.47
N ASP A 389 12.20 -11.35 18.49
CA ASP A 389 12.46 -9.99 18.03
C ASP A 389 11.27 -9.45 17.20
N ASP A 390 10.67 -10.27 16.33
CA ASP A 390 9.42 -9.94 15.64
C ASP A 390 8.27 -9.65 16.64
N LEU A 391 8.15 -10.46 17.69
CA LEU A 391 7.14 -10.28 18.72
C LEU A 391 7.34 -8.98 19.52
N SER A 392 8.60 -8.63 19.80
CA SER A 392 8.96 -7.37 20.44
C SER A 392 8.59 -6.17 19.55
N TYR A 393 8.97 -6.23 18.27
CA TYR A 393 8.65 -5.18 17.28
C TYR A 393 7.13 -5.03 17.07
N SER A 394 6.41 -6.15 16.96
CA SER A 394 4.93 -6.19 16.93
C SER A 394 4.31 -5.47 18.12
N LYS A 395 4.78 -5.77 19.34
CA LYS A 395 4.29 -5.14 20.56
C LYS A 395 4.52 -3.63 20.56
N MET A 396 5.72 -3.19 20.18
CA MET A 396 6.07 -1.77 20.11
C MET A 396 5.18 -1.01 19.11
N LEU A 397 4.98 -1.53 17.91
CA LEU A 397 4.08 -0.94 16.91
C LEU A 397 2.63 -0.85 17.42
N SER A 398 2.12 -1.91 18.06
CA SER A 398 0.79 -1.92 18.64
C SER A 398 0.61 -0.88 19.76
N GLU A 399 1.65 -0.63 20.57
CA GLU A 399 1.63 0.35 21.67
C GLU A 399 1.65 1.81 21.18
N HIS A 400 2.14 2.07 19.96
CA HIS A 400 2.13 3.41 19.36
C HIS A 400 0.81 3.77 18.66
N PHE A 401 0.01 2.78 18.23
CA PHE A 401 -1.24 3.04 17.52
C PHE A 401 -2.27 3.92 18.29
N PRO A 402 -2.46 3.75 19.62
CA PRO A 402 -3.37 4.61 20.38
C PRO A 402 -3.06 6.10 20.27
N ASP A 403 -1.79 6.49 20.30
CA ASP A 403 -1.39 7.90 20.20
C ASP A 403 -1.74 8.48 18.83
N TYR A 404 -1.51 7.71 17.77
CA TYR A 404 -1.92 8.09 16.42
C TYR A 404 -3.44 8.36 16.36
N VAL A 405 -4.27 7.40 16.78
CA VAL A 405 -5.74 7.53 16.76
C VAL A 405 -6.21 8.73 17.60
N ASN A 406 -5.67 8.88 18.80
CA ASN A 406 -6.07 9.93 19.73
C ASN A 406 -5.74 11.33 19.19
N ASN A 407 -4.60 11.48 18.50
CA ASN A 407 -4.18 12.75 17.90
C ASN A 407 -5.05 13.18 16.71
N LEU A 408 -5.72 12.24 16.03
CA LEU A 408 -6.65 12.58 14.94
C LEU A 408 -7.93 13.26 15.45
N GLN A 409 -8.25 13.13 16.74
CA GLN A 409 -9.44 13.69 17.39
C GLN A 409 -10.75 13.30 16.67
N LEU A 410 -10.82 12.06 16.18
CA LEU A 410 -11.97 11.57 15.43
C LEU A 410 -13.23 11.51 16.28
N ARG A 411 -14.39 11.62 15.63
CA ARG A 411 -15.71 11.50 16.22
C ARG A 411 -16.59 10.59 15.38
N ASP A 412 -17.46 9.83 16.01
CA ASP A 412 -18.50 9.10 15.27
C ASP A 412 -19.66 10.03 14.87
N SER A 413 -20.67 9.46 14.22
CA SER A 413 -21.88 10.17 13.77
C SER A 413 -22.72 10.75 14.92
N LEU A 414 -22.53 10.27 16.15
CA LEU A 414 -23.19 10.78 17.36
C LEU A 414 -22.34 11.87 18.06
N GLY A 415 -21.17 12.22 17.51
CA GLY A 415 -20.24 13.20 18.07
C GLY A 415 -19.36 12.66 19.19
N ARG A 416 -19.42 11.35 19.50
CA ARG A 416 -18.59 10.72 20.54
C ARG A 416 -17.13 10.70 20.06
N VAL A 417 -16.22 11.18 20.91
CA VAL A 417 -14.78 11.14 20.61
C VAL A 417 -14.31 9.69 20.55
N LEU A 418 -13.64 9.34 19.46
CA LEU A 418 -13.07 8.02 19.22
C LEU A 418 -11.61 8.01 19.68
N LYS A 419 -11.39 7.42 20.85
CA LYS A 419 -10.08 7.25 21.48
C LYS A 419 -9.78 5.81 21.87
N LEU A 420 -8.49 5.56 22.09
CA LEU A 420 -7.91 4.33 22.62
C LEU A 420 -7.10 4.63 23.89
N ASP A 421 -7.10 3.70 24.85
CA ASP A 421 -6.18 3.66 25.97
C ASP A 421 -4.84 3.01 25.56
N LYS A 422 -3.88 2.97 26.50
CA LYS A 422 -2.55 2.37 26.29
C LYS A 422 -2.55 0.89 25.89
N ASN A 423 -3.65 0.18 26.16
CA ASN A 423 -3.82 -1.23 25.80
C ASN A 423 -4.58 -1.38 24.47
N GLY A 424 -4.80 -0.27 23.75
CA GLY A 424 -5.56 -0.25 22.51
C GLY A 424 -7.05 -0.51 22.68
N ASN A 425 -7.63 -0.32 23.88
CA ASN A 425 -9.06 -0.45 24.13
C ASN A 425 -9.75 0.91 24.17
N GLY A 426 -11.04 0.98 23.83
CA GLY A 426 -11.81 2.21 24.00
C GLY A 426 -12.89 2.40 22.95
N THR A 427 -13.40 3.62 22.89
CA THR A 427 -14.46 4.05 21.97
C THR A 427 -14.14 3.80 20.49
N PHE A 428 -12.88 3.94 20.07
CA PHE A 428 -12.50 3.63 18.69
C PHE A 428 -12.55 2.12 18.40
N LYS A 429 -12.08 1.27 19.32
CA LYS A 429 -12.24 -0.19 19.19
C LYS A 429 -13.72 -0.57 19.09
N ASN A 430 -14.57 -0.01 19.95
CA ASN A 430 -16.02 -0.25 19.91
C ASN A 430 -16.64 0.19 18.57
N TYR A 431 -16.24 1.35 18.06
CA TYR A 431 -16.67 1.84 16.75
C TYR A 431 -16.31 0.85 15.63
N VAL A 432 -15.08 0.31 15.62
CA VAL A 432 -14.70 -0.74 14.65
C VAL A 432 -15.56 -1.99 14.79
N LYS A 433 -15.82 -2.45 16.03
CA LYS A 433 -16.68 -3.61 16.30
C LYS A 433 -18.11 -3.40 15.78
N GLU A 434 -18.65 -2.19 15.89
CA GLU A 434 -20.00 -1.85 15.40
C GLU A 434 -20.15 -2.16 13.89
N PHE A 435 -19.13 -1.89 13.06
CA PHE A 435 -19.15 -2.24 11.64
C PHE A 435 -19.17 -3.76 11.40
N ILE A 436 -18.34 -4.52 12.12
CA ILE A 436 -18.27 -5.98 12.00
C ILE A 436 -19.59 -6.63 12.47
N VAL A 437 -20.17 -6.12 13.56
CA VAL A 437 -21.48 -6.55 14.07
C VAL A 437 -22.58 -6.24 13.06
N ALA A 438 -22.58 -5.04 12.46
CA ALA A 438 -23.56 -4.68 11.42
C ALA A 438 -23.45 -5.60 10.20
N ALA A 439 -22.23 -5.95 9.78
CA ALA A 439 -21.98 -6.88 8.70
C ALA A 439 -22.53 -8.28 8.98
N ALA A 440 -22.23 -8.82 10.16
CA ALA A 440 -22.67 -10.15 10.57
C ALA A 440 -24.20 -10.21 10.71
N ASN A 441 -24.85 -9.16 11.22
CA ASN A 441 -26.32 -9.07 11.24
C ASN A 441 -26.92 -8.95 9.81
N LYS A 442 -26.32 -8.16 8.90
CA LYS A 442 -26.74 -8.09 7.48
C LYS A 442 -26.64 -9.47 6.82
N ALA A 443 -25.60 -10.25 7.12
CA ALA A 443 -25.44 -11.62 6.63
C ALA A 443 -26.46 -12.60 7.24
N ALA A 444 -26.67 -12.54 8.57
CA ALA A 444 -27.67 -13.35 9.26
C ALA A 444 -29.08 -13.12 8.70
N ALA A 445 -29.45 -11.86 8.43
CA ALA A 445 -30.74 -11.50 7.84
C ALA A 445 -30.93 -12.05 6.42
N LYS A 446 -29.83 -12.34 5.70
CA LYS A 446 -29.84 -13.01 4.40
C LYS A 446 -29.76 -14.54 4.50
N GLY A 447 -29.84 -15.11 5.71
CA GLY A 447 -29.78 -16.55 5.95
C GLY A 447 -28.38 -17.16 5.91
N THR A 448 -27.31 -16.35 5.97
CA THR A 448 -25.93 -16.87 6.05
C THR A 448 -25.73 -17.64 7.35
N ASP A 449 -25.17 -18.86 7.26
CA ASP A 449 -24.77 -19.63 8.45
C ASP A 449 -23.55 -19.00 9.12
N LEU A 450 -23.71 -18.66 10.39
CA LEU A 450 -22.68 -18.02 11.22
C LEU A 450 -22.10 -18.96 12.28
N SER A 451 -22.44 -20.25 12.27
CA SER A 451 -22.03 -21.24 13.28
C SER A 451 -20.51 -21.32 13.49
N LYS A 452 -19.72 -21.16 12.41
CA LYS A 452 -18.24 -21.19 12.45
C LYS A 452 -17.62 -19.93 13.06
N HIS A 453 -18.39 -18.85 13.20
CA HIS A 453 -17.91 -17.55 13.67
C HIS A 453 -18.13 -17.42 15.18
N THR A 454 -17.40 -18.23 15.96
CA THR A 454 -17.56 -18.36 17.42
C THR A 454 -17.19 -17.09 18.20
N TYR A 455 -16.54 -16.12 17.56
CA TYR A 455 -16.26 -14.81 18.11
C TYR A 455 -17.50 -13.90 18.23
N LEU A 456 -18.62 -14.25 17.58
CA LEU A 456 -19.85 -13.45 17.61
C LEU A 456 -20.56 -13.58 18.97
N VAL A 457 -20.82 -12.44 19.61
CA VAL A 457 -21.57 -12.38 20.88
C VAL A 457 -23.03 -12.03 20.58
N ARG A 458 -23.92 -12.97 20.88
CA ARG A 458 -25.36 -12.81 20.67
C ARG A 458 -26.07 -12.25 21.89
N ASP A 459 -27.16 -11.53 21.65
CA ASP A 459 -28.10 -11.22 22.71
C ASP A 459 -28.99 -12.44 23.01
N ASN A 460 -29.07 -12.83 24.29
CA ASN A 460 -29.81 -14.02 24.71
C ASN A 460 -31.33 -13.89 24.50
N LYS A 461 -31.87 -12.68 24.41
CA LYS A 461 -33.31 -12.45 24.24
C LYS A 461 -33.70 -12.39 22.77
N THR A 462 -32.94 -11.68 21.96
CA THR A 462 -33.29 -11.43 20.55
C THR A 462 -32.56 -12.34 19.56
N GLY A 463 -31.48 -13.00 19.98
CA GLY A 463 -30.60 -13.78 19.10
C GLY A 463 -29.73 -12.95 18.14
N THR A 464 -29.92 -11.62 18.13
CA THR A 464 -29.15 -10.69 17.29
C THR A 464 -27.71 -10.60 17.77
N ILE A 465 -26.78 -10.40 16.84
CA ILE A 465 -25.38 -10.17 17.21
C ILE A 465 -25.29 -8.76 17.78
N LYS A 466 -24.78 -8.63 19.00
CA LYS A 466 -24.63 -7.32 19.68
C LYS A 466 -23.19 -6.90 19.86
N ASP A 467 -22.27 -7.85 19.82
CA ASP A 467 -20.85 -7.58 19.98
C ASP A 467 -20.00 -8.69 19.35
N ILE A 468 -18.68 -8.52 19.35
CA ILE A 468 -17.70 -9.56 19.04
C ILE A 468 -16.65 -9.68 20.16
N ASN A 469 -16.10 -10.87 20.35
CA ASN A 469 -14.83 -11.03 21.06
C ASN A 469 -13.71 -10.59 20.11
N TRP A 470 -13.00 -9.52 20.47
CA TRP A 470 -12.02 -8.86 19.60
C TRP A 470 -10.83 -9.77 19.27
N GLU A 471 -10.27 -10.39 20.29
CA GLU A 471 -9.11 -11.28 20.18
C GLU A 471 -9.48 -12.53 19.36
N ALA A 472 -10.62 -13.15 19.64
CA ALA A 472 -11.10 -14.32 18.91
C ALA A 472 -11.42 -14.00 17.44
N TYR A 473 -11.96 -12.80 17.16
CA TYR A 473 -12.18 -12.34 15.78
C TYR A 473 -10.85 -12.19 15.03
N ASN A 474 -9.86 -11.51 15.62
CA ASN A 474 -8.57 -11.31 14.97
C ASN A 474 -7.79 -12.62 14.83
N HIS A 475 -7.92 -13.57 15.77
CA HIS A 475 -7.39 -14.93 15.60
C HIS A 475 -8.10 -15.72 14.49
N PHE A 476 -9.41 -15.54 14.32
CA PHE A 476 -10.19 -16.17 13.26
C PHE A 476 -9.79 -15.65 11.87
N VAL A 477 -9.68 -14.32 11.72
CA VAL A 477 -9.22 -13.69 10.48
C VAL A 477 -7.74 -13.97 10.23
N SER A 478 -6.94 -13.98 11.30
CA SER A 478 -5.49 -14.12 11.32
C SER A 478 -4.73 -13.01 10.58
N ARG A 479 -3.41 -12.97 10.80
CA ARG A 479 -2.49 -12.11 10.04
C ARG A 479 -2.06 -12.78 8.74
N SER A 480 -1.68 -11.97 7.76
CA SER A 480 -1.14 -12.41 6.45
C SER A 480 0.29 -11.93 6.19
N LYS A 481 0.79 -11.01 7.02
CA LYS A 481 2.10 -10.34 6.88
C LYS A 481 2.86 -10.37 8.20
N ALA A 482 4.19 -10.32 8.18
CA ALA A 482 5.03 -10.20 9.40
C ALA A 482 5.01 -8.76 9.96
N PRO A 483 5.51 -8.51 11.19
CA PRO A 483 5.62 -7.16 11.74
C PRO A 483 6.50 -6.26 10.86
N GLY A 484 6.05 -5.03 10.59
CA GLY A 484 6.49 -4.28 9.42
C GLY A 484 5.79 -4.79 8.16
N ALA A 485 4.46 -4.85 8.24
CA ALA A 485 3.57 -5.36 7.20
C ALA A 485 3.60 -4.49 5.93
N PHE A 486 4.00 -3.23 6.05
CA PHE A 486 4.14 -2.28 4.95
C PHE A 486 5.56 -1.74 4.90
N ASP A 487 6.07 -1.16 5.99
CA ASP A 487 7.47 -0.79 6.09
C ASP A 487 8.24 -1.90 6.80
N SER A 488 8.71 -2.90 6.03
CA SER A 488 9.39 -4.05 6.64
C SER A 488 10.78 -3.65 7.10
N ARG A 489 11.21 -4.24 8.21
CA ARG A 489 12.60 -4.11 8.71
C ARG A 489 13.65 -4.66 7.74
N ALA A 490 13.24 -5.48 6.77
CA ALA A 490 14.11 -6.00 5.73
C ALA A 490 14.16 -5.09 4.48
N ASN A 491 13.40 -3.99 4.48
CA ASN A 491 13.28 -3.05 3.37
C ASN A 491 12.96 -3.74 2.03
N ASP A 492 11.97 -4.64 2.06
CA ASP A 492 11.71 -5.61 0.97
C ASP A 492 10.24 -5.74 0.56
N THR A 493 9.33 -4.93 1.12
CA THR A 493 7.92 -4.96 0.73
C THR A 493 7.65 -4.24 -0.59
N GLY A 494 6.43 -4.40 -1.11
CA GLY A 494 5.98 -3.59 -2.24
C GLY A 494 5.88 -2.10 -1.90
N GLU A 495 5.57 -1.75 -0.65
CA GLU A 495 5.50 -0.37 -0.19
C GLU A 495 6.90 0.24 0.01
N ASN A 496 7.87 -0.51 0.52
CA ASN A 496 9.28 -0.08 0.52
C ASN A 496 9.75 0.20 -0.90
N ASN A 497 9.37 -0.68 -1.84
CA ASN A 497 9.67 -0.52 -3.24
C ASN A 497 8.97 0.68 -3.89
N LEU A 498 7.74 1.00 -3.49
CA LEU A 498 7.02 2.21 -3.94
C LEU A 498 7.79 3.49 -3.55
N PHE A 499 8.33 3.52 -2.33
CA PHE A 499 9.06 4.66 -1.79
C PHE A 499 10.55 4.66 -2.13
N GLY A 500 11.02 3.80 -3.03
CA GLY A 500 12.34 3.94 -3.64
C GLY A 500 12.49 5.26 -4.44
N THR A 501 13.71 5.51 -4.93
CA THR A 501 14.03 6.67 -5.79
C THR A 501 14.24 6.23 -7.25
N SER A 502 14.67 7.15 -8.12
CA SER A 502 15.08 6.80 -9.48
C SER A 502 16.25 5.81 -9.54
N THR A 503 17.08 5.75 -8.50
CA THR A 503 18.29 4.91 -8.44
C THR A 503 18.28 3.89 -7.30
N THR A 504 17.43 4.06 -6.29
CA THR A 504 17.28 3.14 -5.16
C THR A 504 15.97 2.38 -5.28
N ASP A 505 16.03 1.04 -5.24
CA ASP A 505 14.83 0.23 -5.47
C ASP A 505 13.85 0.27 -4.28
N ASN A 506 14.35 0.25 -3.04
CA ASN A 506 13.54 0.19 -1.82
C ASN A 506 14.04 1.20 -0.79
N ASN A 507 13.14 1.92 -0.14
CA ASN A 507 13.44 2.75 1.03
C ASN A 507 12.42 2.54 2.15
N HIS A 508 12.84 2.83 3.38
CA HIS A 508 11.91 3.04 4.47
C HIS A 508 11.12 4.33 4.28
N PHE A 509 9.89 4.37 4.76
CA PHE A 509 9.01 5.54 4.71
C PHE A 509 8.44 5.89 6.10
N THR A 510 8.85 5.16 7.13
CA THR A 510 8.61 5.44 8.54
C THR A 510 9.92 5.47 9.31
N ILE A 511 10.03 6.40 10.25
CA ILE A 511 11.21 6.50 11.15
C ILE A 511 11.34 5.22 12.00
N THR A 512 10.21 4.66 12.43
CA THR A 512 10.20 3.45 13.27
C THR A 512 10.86 2.28 12.57
N ALA A 513 10.50 1.97 11.32
CA ALA A 513 11.11 0.87 10.59
C ALA A 513 12.59 1.14 10.29
N ALA A 514 12.92 2.38 9.89
CA ALA A 514 14.31 2.75 9.59
C ALA A 514 15.23 2.61 10.81
N LEU A 515 14.77 2.96 12.03
CA LEU A 515 15.53 2.75 13.27
C LEU A 515 15.66 1.27 13.68
N HIS A 516 14.88 0.39 13.05
CA HIS A 516 14.88 -1.05 13.30
C HIS A 516 15.24 -1.84 12.02
N ASP A 517 15.91 -1.20 11.07
CA ASP A 517 16.40 -1.83 9.84
C ASP A 517 17.30 -3.02 10.20
N SER A 518 17.04 -4.16 9.56
CA SER A 518 17.72 -5.44 9.75
C SER A 518 18.67 -5.80 8.60
N THR A 519 18.75 -4.95 7.58
CA THR A 519 19.69 -5.06 6.48
C THR A 519 21.10 -4.70 6.92
N ALA A 520 22.10 -5.11 6.13
CA ALA A 520 23.49 -4.77 6.40
C ALA A 520 23.85 -3.30 6.09
N ASN A 521 22.91 -2.53 5.51
CA ASN A 521 23.14 -1.15 5.10
C ASN A 521 22.72 -0.20 6.22
N GLN A 522 23.68 0.45 6.88
CA GLN A 522 23.44 1.28 8.08
C GLN A 522 23.05 2.73 7.77
N ASP A 523 22.97 3.11 6.49
CA ASP A 523 22.46 4.41 6.10
C ASP A 523 20.93 4.41 6.24
N VAL A 524 20.48 4.68 7.47
CA VAL A 524 19.06 4.83 7.85
C VAL A 524 18.45 5.97 7.03
N TYR A 525 17.90 5.62 5.86
CA TYR A 525 17.25 6.57 4.98
C TYR A 525 15.75 6.38 5.06
N VAL A 526 15.08 7.40 5.60
CA VAL A 526 13.64 7.58 5.42
C VAL A 526 13.47 8.40 4.15
N GLU A 527 12.68 7.88 3.21
CA GLU A 527 12.31 8.61 1.99
C GLU A 527 11.81 10.02 2.31
N ASN A 528 11.96 10.92 1.34
CA ASN A 528 11.58 12.31 1.48
C ASN A 528 10.17 12.43 2.10
N ALA A 529 10.10 13.01 3.31
CA ALA A 529 8.86 13.18 4.05
C ALA A 529 7.75 13.88 3.23
N LYS A 530 8.13 14.69 2.23
CA LYS A 530 7.20 15.28 1.27
C LYS A 530 6.54 14.23 0.36
N ILE A 531 7.28 13.26 -0.16
CA ILE A 531 6.73 12.17 -0.99
C ILE A 531 5.81 11.27 -0.17
N VAL A 532 6.20 10.92 1.06
CA VAL A 532 5.32 10.18 1.99
C VAL A 532 4.03 10.97 2.25
N THR A 533 4.15 12.27 2.48
CA THR A 533 2.99 13.17 2.64
C THR A 533 2.08 13.15 1.41
N MET A 534 2.67 13.25 0.21
CA MET A 534 1.97 13.26 -1.08
C MET A 534 1.21 11.96 -1.37
N MET A 535 1.62 10.84 -0.75
CA MET A 535 0.98 9.53 -0.93
C MET A 535 -0.07 9.19 0.14
N ASN A 536 -0.33 10.08 1.10
CA ASN A 536 -1.30 9.84 2.17
C ASN A 536 -2.49 10.82 2.11
N PRO A 537 -3.74 10.34 1.86
CA PRO A 537 -4.93 11.20 1.80
C PRO A 537 -5.21 11.97 3.10
N MET A 538 -4.76 11.48 4.25
CA MET A 538 -4.98 12.13 5.55
C MET A 538 -4.37 13.54 5.63
N ASN A 539 -3.34 13.82 4.82
CA ASN A 539 -2.68 15.13 4.76
C ASN A 539 -3.44 16.16 3.91
N TYR A 540 -4.37 15.71 3.06
CA TYR A 540 -5.09 16.58 2.13
C TYR A 540 -6.58 16.69 2.43
N LEU A 541 -7.17 15.75 3.16
CA LEU A 541 -8.57 15.84 3.57
C LEU A 541 -8.82 17.10 4.43
N GLY A 542 -9.65 18.00 3.89
CA GLY A 542 -9.98 19.28 4.52
C GLY A 542 -8.88 20.35 4.37
N SER A 543 -7.82 20.07 3.61
CA SER A 543 -6.78 21.06 3.32
C SER A 543 -7.30 22.11 2.35
N PRO A 544 -7.14 23.42 2.62
CA PRO A 544 -7.52 24.46 1.68
C PRO A 544 -6.66 24.46 0.41
N ALA A 545 -5.52 23.77 0.42
CA ALA A 545 -4.65 23.61 -0.73
C ALA A 545 -5.14 22.54 -1.71
N ALA A 546 -6.22 21.81 -1.40
CA ALA A 546 -6.80 20.79 -2.26
C ALA A 546 -8.31 20.96 -2.39
N THR A 547 -8.84 20.63 -3.57
CA THR A 547 -10.26 20.48 -3.85
C THR A 547 -10.64 19.02 -3.63
N ASN A 548 -11.09 18.70 -2.40
CA ASN A 548 -11.52 17.35 -2.06
C ASN A 548 -12.83 16.95 -2.77
N ALA A 549 -12.97 15.66 -3.07
CA ALA A 549 -14.21 15.05 -3.51
C ALA A 549 -15.31 15.21 -2.45
N ARG A 550 -16.58 15.21 -2.89
CA ARG A 550 -17.71 15.44 -1.98
C ARG A 550 -18.27 14.16 -1.38
N PHE A 551 -18.13 13.05 -2.09
CA PHE A 551 -18.73 11.76 -1.76
C PHE A 551 -17.67 10.66 -1.74
N TYR A 552 -17.69 9.85 -0.68
CA TYR A 552 -16.77 8.74 -0.48
C TYR A 552 -17.57 7.46 -0.19
N ARG A 553 -17.31 6.40 -0.93
CA ARG A 553 -17.81 5.06 -0.67
C ARG A 553 -16.62 4.15 -0.39
N ILE A 554 -16.56 3.57 0.81
CA ILE A 554 -15.44 2.75 1.26
C ILE A 554 -15.96 1.38 1.69
N ARG A 555 -15.30 0.33 1.23
CA ARG A 555 -15.61 -1.06 1.60
C ARG A 555 -14.35 -1.80 2.01
N TYR A 556 -14.41 -2.53 3.14
CA TYR A 556 -13.31 -3.38 3.60
C TYR A 556 -13.86 -4.68 4.18
N GLY A 557 -13.57 -5.83 3.57
CA GLY A 557 -14.19 -7.10 3.95
C GLY A 557 -13.80 -7.56 5.35
N THR A 558 -14.73 -8.21 6.09
CA THR A 558 -14.44 -8.70 7.46
C THR A 558 -13.51 -9.93 7.48
N ALA A 559 -13.16 -10.49 6.33
CA ALA A 559 -12.16 -11.57 6.22
C ALA A 559 -10.86 -11.09 5.55
N ASP A 560 -10.74 -9.81 5.21
CA ASP A 560 -9.53 -9.24 4.63
C ASP A 560 -8.51 -8.88 5.73
N SER A 561 -7.29 -9.40 5.59
CA SER A 561 -6.16 -9.15 6.49
C SER A 561 -4.95 -8.52 5.80
N ASN A 562 -5.12 -7.90 4.62
CA ASN A 562 -4.04 -7.21 3.91
C ASN A 562 -3.64 -5.89 4.57
N THR A 563 -4.58 -5.26 5.27
CA THR A 563 -4.34 -4.19 6.25
C THR A 563 -5.24 -4.37 7.48
N SER A 564 -5.16 -3.46 8.43
CA SER A 564 -6.12 -3.38 9.53
C SER A 564 -7.39 -2.68 9.07
N VAL A 565 -8.57 -3.21 9.44
CA VAL A 565 -9.87 -2.57 9.20
C VAL A 565 -9.93 -1.12 9.74
N ALA A 566 -9.07 -0.79 10.71
CA ALA A 566 -8.96 0.56 11.24
C ALA A 566 -8.54 1.60 10.17
N ILE A 567 -7.69 1.22 9.20
CA ILE A 567 -7.16 2.16 8.19
C ILE A 567 -8.27 2.78 7.32
N PRO A 568 -9.10 2.01 6.59
CA PRO A 568 -10.20 2.58 5.81
C PRO A 568 -11.19 3.35 6.69
N LEU A 569 -11.48 2.85 7.90
CA LEU A 569 -12.41 3.51 8.81
C LEU A 569 -11.88 4.84 9.32
N ILE A 570 -10.57 4.98 9.55
CA ILE A 570 -9.93 6.25 9.93
C ILE A 570 -10.08 7.28 8.81
N VAL A 571 -9.76 6.91 7.57
CA VAL A 571 -9.85 7.83 6.42
C VAL A 571 -11.29 8.29 6.21
N GLY A 572 -12.25 7.37 6.19
CA GLY A 572 -13.65 7.73 6.00
C GLY A 572 -14.24 8.50 7.18
N THR A 573 -13.88 8.17 8.42
CA THR A 573 -14.34 8.94 9.60
C THR A 573 -13.76 10.34 9.61
N ARG A 574 -12.49 10.51 9.20
CA ARG A 574 -11.90 11.84 9.03
C ARG A 574 -12.66 12.66 8.00
N ALA A 575 -12.96 12.07 6.84
CA ALA A 575 -13.76 12.75 5.82
C ALA A 575 -15.17 13.12 6.33
N GLN A 576 -15.81 12.23 7.09
CA GLN A 576 -17.12 12.49 7.70
C GLN A 576 -17.05 13.64 8.72
N ASN A 577 -16.02 13.70 9.56
CA ASN A 577 -15.83 14.78 10.55
C ASN A 577 -15.61 16.15 9.90
N LEU A 578 -15.08 16.17 8.67
CA LEU A 578 -14.90 17.37 7.86
C LEU A 578 -16.16 17.76 7.07
N GLY A 579 -17.26 17.00 7.20
CA GLY A 579 -18.56 17.31 6.59
C GLY A 579 -18.79 16.69 5.21
N TYR A 580 -17.86 15.88 4.69
CA TYR A 580 -18.07 15.14 3.44
C TYR A 580 -19.09 14.02 3.62
N ARG A 581 -19.70 13.57 2.52
CA ARG A 581 -20.67 12.46 2.52
C ARG A 581 -19.93 11.15 2.42
N VAL A 582 -20.07 10.29 3.42
CA VAL A 582 -19.31 9.05 3.51
C VAL A 582 -20.25 7.86 3.72
N ASP A 583 -20.17 6.88 2.83
CA ASP A 583 -20.78 5.55 2.95
C ASP A 583 -19.65 4.53 3.21
N MET A 584 -19.53 4.10 4.47
CA MET A 584 -18.59 3.05 4.89
C MET A 584 -19.33 1.78 5.24
N ALA A 585 -18.81 0.62 4.82
CA ALA A 585 -19.27 -0.67 5.31
C ALA A 585 -18.14 -1.69 5.32
N THR A 586 -18.28 -2.73 6.14
CA THR A 586 -17.36 -3.87 6.15
C THR A 586 -18.08 -5.15 5.71
N PRO A 587 -18.15 -5.49 4.42
CA PRO A 587 -18.94 -6.64 3.96
C PRO A 587 -18.50 -7.96 4.61
N PHE A 588 -19.49 -8.73 5.06
CA PHE A 588 -19.26 -9.93 5.86
C PHE A 588 -18.59 -11.05 5.04
N ASN A 589 -17.53 -11.63 5.60
CA ASN A 589 -16.78 -12.76 5.04
C ASN A 589 -16.28 -12.53 3.59
N VAL A 590 -16.02 -11.26 3.25
CA VAL A 590 -15.35 -10.88 2.01
C VAL A 590 -13.86 -10.77 2.28
N ASP A 591 -13.06 -11.39 1.41
CA ASP A 591 -11.60 -11.37 1.41
C ASP A 591 -11.06 -10.12 0.70
N HIS A 592 -9.77 -10.11 0.38
CA HIS A 592 -9.13 -9.00 -0.32
C HIS A 592 -9.56 -8.92 -1.78
N SER A 593 -10.64 -8.19 -2.01
CA SER A 593 -11.26 -8.04 -3.32
C SER A 593 -12.04 -6.72 -3.42
N GLY A 594 -12.54 -6.42 -4.61
CA GLY A 594 -13.42 -5.29 -4.88
C GLY A 594 -14.37 -5.60 -6.02
N ASP A 595 -15.20 -4.62 -6.38
CA ASP A 595 -16.20 -4.74 -7.45
C ASP A 595 -17.20 -5.93 -7.24
N TYR A 596 -17.30 -6.47 -6.03
CA TYR A 596 -18.17 -7.62 -5.70
C TYR A 596 -19.65 -7.23 -5.52
N ASP A 597 -19.95 -5.94 -5.42
CA ASP A 597 -21.28 -5.38 -5.17
C ASP A 597 -21.66 -4.29 -6.18
N LEU A 598 -21.38 -4.51 -7.48
CA LEU A 598 -21.61 -3.54 -8.56
C LEU A 598 -23.01 -2.92 -8.55
N GLU A 599 -24.05 -3.70 -8.29
CA GLU A 599 -25.40 -3.15 -8.19
C GLU A 599 -25.53 -2.12 -7.05
N GLU A 600 -25.02 -2.44 -5.84
CA GLU A 600 -25.00 -1.48 -4.72
C GLU A 600 -24.12 -0.26 -5.04
N LEU A 601 -22.99 -0.45 -5.73
CA LEU A 601 -22.08 0.61 -6.18
C LEU A 601 -22.77 1.59 -7.14
N PHE A 602 -23.33 1.10 -8.24
CA PHE A 602 -23.94 1.96 -9.26
C PHE A 602 -25.27 2.57 -8.81
N ASN A 603 -26.00 1.90 -7.91
CA ASN A 603 -27.16 2.54 -7.26
C ASN A 603 -26.73 3.71 -6.37
N TRP A 604 -25.64 3.58 -5.63
CA TRP A 604 -25.06 4.70 -4.87
C TRP A 604 -24.59 5.84 -5.80
N MET A 605 -23.87 5.52 -6.88
CA MET A 605 -23.43 6.50 -7.87
C MET A 605 -24.61 7.25 -8.51
N ASP A 606 -25.66 6.52 -8.90
CA ASP A 606 -26.88 7.11 -9.46
C ASP A 606 -27.51 8.09 -8.47
N ASN A 607 -27.58 7.73 -7.19
CA ASN A 607 -28.16 8.60 -6.16
C ASN A 607 -27.36 9.90 -5.97
N ILE A 608 -26.03 9.82 -5.88
CA ILE A 608 -25.20 11.03 -5.67
C ILE A 608 -25.17 11.93 -6.91
N VAL A 609 -25.30 11.38 -8.11
CA VAL A 609 -25.30 12.17 -9.37
C VAL A 609 -26.66 12.82 -9.62
N LYS A 610 -27.75 12.05 -9.48
CA LYS A 610 -29.11 12.52 -9.77
C LYS A 610 -29.69 13.38 -8.64
N ASN A 611 -29.42 13.02 -7.39
CA ASN A 611 -30.04 13.64 -6.23
C ASN A 611 -29.08 14.49 -5.37
N GLY A 612 -27.76 14.38 -5.59
CA GLY A 612 -26.75 15.09 -4.79
C GLY A 612 -26.72 14.65 -3.31
N ARG A 613 -27.19 13.43 -3.02
CA ARG A 613 -27.40 12.92 -1.66
C ARG A 613 -26.51 11.73 -1.34
#